data_AF-A0A6A7GB87-F1
#
_entry.id   AF-A0A6A7GB87-F1
#
_cell.length_a   1.000
_cell.length_b   1.000
_cell.length_c   1.000
_cell.angle_alpha   90.00
_cell.angle_beta   90.00
_cell.angle_gamma   90.00
#
_symmetry.space_group_name_H-M   'P 1'
#
loop_
_entity.id
_entity.type
_entity.pdbx_description
1 polymer ?
#
loop_
_entity_poly.entity_id
_entity_poly.type
_entity_poly.pdbx_seq_one_letter_code
_entity_poly.pdbx_strand_id
1 'polypeptide(L)'
;EKTVETQTDPLKDRPISPLFMPKPSGLSVSTWIDPGDLFDFDYEVKPILEVLVGKTIDQALMEVLEEEELASIEEHQESYEQCKNAALAECQRLEAQETRRFEEKERRIVQEQKRILEEEELSQRIASRSVAKNYLANIGSSVIQKLTQSGHFFDPVEREVEDQFVPWLIDQVVDRIQNVKCARLLVDELLASAVQLGEQQYEAAEALRQEEEKQRRLRIEAEEAERLRKIREAEEEAARKAQEEQEDAENAENDETNDSA
;
A
#
# COMPACT_ATOMS: atom_id res chain seq x y z
N GLU A 1 94.28 -127.57 133.94
CA GLU A 1 92.95 -127.30 133.36
C GLU A 1 92.94 -125.92 132.73
N LYS A 2 92.69 -125.84 131.42
CA LYS A 2 91.97 -124.73 130.74
C LYS A 2 91.89 -125.00 129.24
N THR A 3 90.69 -125.44 128.86
CA THR A 3 89.92 -125.08 127.66
C THR A 3 90.60 -125.13 126.28
N VAL A 4 90.35 -126.25 125.60
CA VAL A 4 89.73 -126.38 124.26
C VAL A 4 89.67 -125.11 123.40
N GLU A 5 90.29 -125.17 122.22
CA GLU A 5 89.72 -124.64 120.98
C GLU A 5 89.89 -125.69 119.88
N THR A 6 88.81 -126.42 119.59
CA THR A 6 88.74 -127.36 118.47
C THR A 6 88.54 -126.53 117.21
N GLN A 7 89.58 -126.37 116.40
CA GLN A 7 89.53 -125.66 115.12
C GLN A 7 88.65 -126.43 114.12
N THR A 8 87.36 -126.16 114.14
CA THR A 8 86.44 -126.48 113.04
C THR A 8 86.70 -125.46 111.93
N ASP A 9 87.44 -125.86 110.90
CA ASP A 9 87.54 -125.08 109.66
C ASP A 9 86.12 -124.92 109.09
N PRO A 10 85.59 -123.69 108.95
CA PRO A 10 84.24 -123.48 108.44
C PRO A 10 84.16 -124.09 107.04
N LEU A 11 83.17 -124.96 106.82
CA LEU A 11 82.87 -125.56 105.52
C LEU A 11 82.68 -124.42 104.51
N LYS A 12 83.73 -124.10 103.73
CA LYS A 12 83.67 -123.06 102.71
C LYS A 12 82.64 -123.50 101.68
N ASP A 13 81.55 -122.74 101.55
CA ASP A 13 80.59 -122.92 100.48
C ASP A 13 81.35 -122.93 99.15
N ARG A 14 81.22 -124.02 98.40
CA ARG A 14 81.80 -124.11 97.06
C ARG A 14 81.12 -123.02 96.23
N PRO A 15 81.88 -122.20 95.47
CA PRO A 15 81.25 -121.29 94.52
C PRO A 15 80.34 -122.12 93.60
N ILE A 16 79.18 -121.55 93.27
CA ILE A 16 78.18 -122.18 92.41
C ILE A 16 78.91 -122.71 91.17
N SER A 17 78.83 -124.02 90.90
CA SER A 17 79.51 -124.59 89.74
C SER A 17 79.09 -123.83 88.50
N PRO A 18 80.03 -123.36 87.66
CA PRO A 18 79.70 -122.53 86.51
C PRO A 18 78.70 -123.27 85.62
N LEU A 19 77.64 -122.56 85.21
CA LEU A 19 76.65 -123.08 84.28
C LEU A 19 77.38 -123.57 83.03
N PHE A 20 77.25 -124.87 82.74
CA PHE A 20 77.81 -125.46 81.52
C PHE A 20 77.06 -124.89 80.31
N MET A 21 77.66 -123.92 79.64
CA MET A 21 77.23 -123.49 78.31
C MET A 21 77.92 -124.39 77.27
N PRO A 22 77.17 -125.21 76.52
CA PRO A 22 77.75 -125.98 75.42
C PRO A 22 78.40 -125.00 74.44
N LYS A 23 79.64 -125.26 74.02
CA LYS A 23 80.20 -124.54 72.88
C LYS A 23 79.34 -124.89 71.66
N PRO A 24 78.81 -123.90 70.92
CA PRO A 24 78.10 -124.22 69.68
C PRO A 24 79.06 -125.01 68.79
N SER A 25 78.71 -126.26 68.47
CA SER A 25 79.47 -127.12 67.57
C SER A 25 78.85 -127.02 66.18
N GLY A 26 79.52 -126.27 65.30
CA GLY A 26 79.16 -126.08 63.90
C GLY A 26 80.12 -125.08 63.25
N LEU A 27 80.29 -125.15 61.92
CA LEU A 27 81.01 -124.12 61.17
C LEU A 27 80.03 -122.96 60.90
N SER A 28 80.30 -121.79 61.45
CA SER A 28 79.51 -120.59 61.15
C SER A 28 79.89 -120.07 59.76
N VAL A 29 78.97 -120.16 58.80
CA VAL A 29 79.12 -119.60 57.44
C VAL A 29 78.09 -118.50 57.27
N SER A 30 78.55 -117.28 57.00
CA SER A 30 77.69 -116.17 56.57
C SER A 30 77.73 -116.07 55.06
N THR A 31 76.57 -115.98 54.42
CA THR A 31 76.48 -115.62 53.00
C THR A 31 75.99 -114.18 52.93
N TRP A 32 76.65 -113.35 52.14
CA TRP A 32 76.28 -111.97 51.87
C TRP A 32 76.16 -111.80 50.36
N ILE A 33 75.22 -110.96 49.92
CA ILE A 33 75.02 -110.63 48.51
C ILE A 33 75.53 -109.20 48.33
N ASP A 34 76.52 -109.03 47.47
CA ASP A 34 77.10 -107.72 47.20
C ASP A 34 76.13 -106.85 46.37
N PRO A 35 76.17 -105.51 46.53
CA PRO A 35 75.31 -104.62 45.77
C PRO A 35 75.59 -104.79 44.26
N GLY A 36 74.57 -105.24 43.53
CA GLY A 36 74.63 -105.49 42.08
C GLY A 36 74.77 -106.97 41.68
N ASP A 37 74.97 -107.89 42.61
CA ASP A 37 75.18 -109.33 42.33
C ASP A 37 73.92 -110.05 41.80
N LEU A 38 72.73 -109.54 42.12
CA LEU A 38 71.44 -110.05 41.65
C LEU A 38 70.72 -109.12 40.66
N PHE A 39 71.42 -108.17 40.06
CA PHE A 39 70.80 -107.22 39.14
C PHE A 39 70.46 -107.87 37.79
N ASP A 40 69.16 -107.88 37.44
CA ASP A 40 68.67 -108.27 36.12
C ASP A 40 68.30 -107.02 35.32
N PHE A 41 69.14 -106.69 34.33
CA PHE A 41 68.93 -105.52 33.49
C PHE A 41 67.60 -105.57 32.73
N ASP A 42 67.21 -106.74 32.21
CA ASP A 42 66.01 -106.88 31.38
C ASP A 42 64.72 -106.71 32.20
N TYR A 43 64.78 -107.00 33.51
CA TYR A 43 63.68 -106.75 34.42
C TYR A 43 63.62 -105.27 34.83
N GLU A 44 64.75 -104.70 35.24
CA GLU A 44 64.81 -103.35 35.82
C GLU A 44 64.67 -102.22 34.77
N VAL A 45 65.01 -102.48 33.50
CA VAL A 45 64.90 -101.48 32.43
C VAL A 45 63.46 -101.31 31.91
N LYS A 46 62.60 -102.31 32.10
CA LYS A 46 61.22 -102.31 31.57
C LYS A 46 60.39 -101.11 32.03
N PRO A 47 60.31 -100.76 33.32
CA PRO A 47 59.53 -99.60 33.76
C PRO A 47 60.07 -98.28 33.22
N ILE A 48 61.39 -98.18 33.03
CA ILE A 48 62.04 -96.98 32.48
C ILE A 48 61.65 -96.81 31.01
N LEU A 49 61.73 -97.89 30.22
CA LEU A 49 61.36 -97.87 28.81
C LEU A 49 59.87 -97.65 28.61
N GLU A 50 59.01 -98.25 29.43
CA GLU A 50 57.56 -98.06 29.35
C GLU A 50 57.18 -96.59 29.57
N VAL A 51 57.75 -95.95 30.60
CA VAL A 51 57.50 -94.52 30.86
C VAL A 51 58.09 -93.65 29.77
N LEU A 52 59.30 -93.95 29.28
CA LEU A 52 59.95 -93.15 28.25
C LEU A 52 59.18 -93.23 26.93
N VAL A 53 58.86 -94.44 26.46
CA VAL A 53 58.11 -94.62 25.21
C VAL A 53 56.70 -94.06 25.36
N GLY A 54 56.00 -94.34 26.46
CA GLY A 54 54.66 -93.82 26.72
C GLY A 54 54.62 -92.29 26.66
N LYS A 55 55.50 -91.62 27.43
CA LYS A 55 55.56 -90.14 27.41
C LYS A 55 55.93 -89.57 26.06
N THR A 56 56.86 -90.20 25.34
CA THR A 56 57.24 -89.70 24.00
C THR A 56 56.10 -89.79 23.00
N ILE A 57 55.31 -90.88 23.05
CA ILE A 57 54.14 -91.04 22.17
C ILE A 57 53.04 -90.07 22.57
N ASP A 58 52.73 -89.96 23.87
CA ASP A 58 51.70 -89.05 24.37
C ASP A 58 52.03 -87.60 24.03
N GLN A 59 53.29 -87.18 24.22
CA GLN A 59 53.74 -85.84 23.86
C GLN A 59 53.66 -85.61 22.36
N ALA A 60 54.13 -86.55 21.53
CA ALA A 60 54.06 -86.41 20.08
C ALA A 60 52.61 -86.34 19.57
N LEU A 61 51.69 -87.10 20.17
CA LEU A 61 50.28 -87.05 19.83
C LEU A 61 49.65 -85.70 20.21
N MET A 62 49.98 -85.18 21.39
CA MET A 62 49.50 -83.88 21.86
C MET A 62 49.97 -82.75 20.92
N GLU A 63 51.26 -82.75 20.56
CA GLU A 63 51.85 -81.76 19.66
C GLU A 63 51.17 -81.78 18.28
N VAL A 64 50.94 -82.96 17.69
CA VAL A 64 50.25 -83.06 16.39
C VAL A 64 48.80 -82.57 16.46
N LEU A 65 48.08 -82.89 17.54
CA LEU A 65 46.70 -82.41 17.72
C LEU A 65 46.64 -80.89 17.89
N GLU A 66 47.57 -80.31 18.64
CA GLU A 66 47.70 -78.86 18.80
C GLU A 66 48.02 -78.17 17.47
N GLU A 67 48.93 -78.74 16.67
CA GLU A 67 49.26 -78.22 15.33
C GLU A 67 48.06 -78.26 14.38
N GLU A 68 47.30 -79.36 14.37
CA GLU A 68 46.09 -79.47 13.54
C GLU A 68 44.99 -78.50 13.99
N GLU A 69 44.80 -78.30 15.30
CA GLU A 69 43.84 -77.34 15.84
C GLU A 69 44.21 -75.91 15.45
N LEU A 70 45.49 -75.53 15.62
CA LEU A 70 45.97 -74.20 15.23
C LEU A 70 45.79 -73.95 13.74
N ALA A 71 46.12 -74.93 12.88
CA ALA A 71 45.91 -74.83 11.45
C ALA A 71 44.43 -74.64 11.09
N SER A 72 43.52 -75.37 11.76
CA SER A 72 42.08 -75.21 11.55
C SER A 72 41.57 -73.84 11.99
N ILE A 73 42.09 -73.30 13.09
CA ILE A 73 41.72 -71.96 13.58
C ILE A 73 42.22 -70.88 12.61
N GLU A 74 43.46 -70.99 12.13
CA GLU A 74 44.03 -70.05 11.16
C GLU A 74 43.23 -70.02 9.85
N GLU A 75 42.87 -71.19 9.29
CA GLU A 75 42.04 -71.29 8.10
C GLU A 75 40.66 -70.63 8.32
N HIS A 76 40.05 -70.87 9.48
CA HIS A 76 38.78 -70.25 9.82
C HIS A 76 38.88 -68.73 9.93
N GLN A 77 39.92 -68.22 10.61
CA GLN A 77 40.18 -66.78 10.72
C GLN A 77 40.39 -66.14 9.36
N GLU A 78 41.23 -66.74 8.51
CA GLU A 78 41.51 -66.21 7.17
C GLU A 78 40.23 -66.14 6.34
N SER A 79 39.43 -67.21 6.31
CA SER A 79 38.15 -67.23 5.59
C SER A 79 37.18 -66.17 6.09
N TYR A 80 37.12 -65.95 7.41
CA TYR A 80 36.27 -64.94 8.03
C TYR A 80 36.74 -63.52 7.67
N GLU A 81 38.04 -63.26 7.73
CA GLU A 81 38.61 -61.97 7.37
C GLU A 81 38.40 -61.64 5.89
N GLN A 82 38.57 -62.62 5.00
CA GLN A 82 38.28 -62.46 3.58
C GLN A 82 36.80 -62.08 3.35
N CYS A 83 35.87 -62.81 3.98
CA CYS A 83 34.44 -62.53 3.89
C CYS A 83 34.10 -61.14 4.44
N LYS A 84 34.66 -60.78 5.60
CA LYS A 84 34.44 -59.48 6.25
C LYS A 84 34.96 -58.33 5.40
N ASN A 85 36.16 -58.47 4.83
CA ASN A 85 36.76 -57.45 3.99
C ASN A 85 35.98 -57.27 2.67
N ALA A 86 35.52 -58.36 2.06
CA ALA A 86 34.65 -58.31 0.89
C ALA A 86 33.32 -57.62 1.18
N ALA A 87 32.66 -57.99 2.29
CA ALA A 87 31.40 -57.36 2.72
C ALA A 87 31.59 -55.87 3.03
N LEU A 88 32.69 -55.50 3.71
CA LEU A 88 33.00 -54.10 4.02
C LEU A 88 33.20 -53.27 2.73
N ALA A 89 33.95 -53.80 1.76
CA ALA A 89 34.17 -53.15 0.48
C ALA A 89 32.86 -52.97 -0.30
N GLU A 90 31.95 -53.94 -0.25
CA GLU A 90 30.63 -53.83 -0.86
C GLU A 90 29.77 -52.76 -0.17
N CYS A 91 29.71 -52.76 1.16
CA CYS A 91 28.98 -51.76 1.93
C CYS A 91 29.48 -50.34 1.60
N GLN A 92 30.79 -50.11 1.59
CA GLN A 92 31.37 -48.81 1.23
C GLN A 92 31.01 -48.39 -0.19
N ARG A 93 30.99 -49.34 -1.14
CA ARG A 93 30.57 -49.08 -2.53
C ARG A 93 29.10 -48.64 -2.60
N LEU A 94 28.22 -49.31 -1.86
CA LEU A 94 26.79 -48.99 -1.81
C LEU A 94 26.53 -47.66 -1.11
N GLU A 95 27.18 -47.42 0.03
CA GLU A 95 27.10 -46.14 0.75
C GLU A 95 27.52 -44.97 -0.14
N ALA A 96 28.69 -45.07 -0.80
CA ALA A 96 29.14 -44.02 -1.72
C ALA A 96 28.18 -43.80 -2.89
N GLN A 97 27.54 -44.85 -3.40
CA GLN A 97 26.53 -44.74 -4.44
C GLN A 97 25.27 -44.02 -3.94
N GLU A 98 24.80 -44.36 -2.74
CA GLU A 98 23.62 -43.73 -2.13
C GLU A 98 23.90 -42.27 -1.74
N THR A 99 25.09 -41.94 -1.21
CA THR A 99 25.49 -40.55 -0.96
C THR A 99 25.44 -39.73 -2.25
N ARG A 100 26.00 -40.24 -3.36
CA ARG A 100 25.95 -39.54 -4.66
C ARG A 100 24.51 -39.33 -5.15
N ARG A 101 23.65 -40.34 -5.03
CA ARG A 101 22.23 -40.25 -5.41
C ARG A 101 21.48 -39.25 -4.55
N PHE A 102 21.76 -39.24 -3.25
CA PHE A 102 21.17 -38.32 -2.30
C PHE A 102 21.57 -36.87 -2.60
N GLU A 103 22.87 -36.61 -2.81
CA GLU A 103 23.37 -35.29 -3.20
C GLU A 103 22.76 -34.81 -4.52
N GLU A 104 22.64 -35.68 -5.53
CA GLU A 104 22.00 -35.33 -6.79
C GLU A 104 20.52 -35.00 -6.59
N LYS A 105 19.80 -35.79 -5.78
CA LYS A 105 18.41 -35.54 -5.44
C LYS A 105 18.22 -34.21 -4.73
N GLU A 106 19.06 -33.88 -3.74
CA GLU A 106 19.02 -32.59 -3.05
C GLU A 106 19.28 -31.43 -4.00
N ARG A 107 20.29 -31.54 -4.88
CA ARG A 107 20.55 -30.51 -5.90
C ARG A 107 19.34 -30.29 -6.81
N ARG A 108 18.67 -31.36 -7.25
CA ARG A 108 17.45 -31.26 -8.07
C ARG A 108 16.30 -30.61 -7.32
N ILE A 109 16.11 -30.92 -6.04
CA ILE A 109 15.07 -30.28 -5.21
C ILE A 109 15.32 -28.77 -5.09
N VAL A 110 16.56 -28.36 -4.82
CA VAL A 110 16.92 -26.94 -4.71
C VAL A 110 16.72 -26.22 -6.05
N GLN A 111 17.10 -26.84 -7.17
CA GLN A 111 16.88 -26.29 -8.51
C GLN A 111 15.39 -26.13 -8.81
N GLU A 112 14.57 -27.13 -8.49
CA GLU A 112 13.13 -27.09 -8.74
C GLU A 112 12.42 -26.04 -7.87
N GLN A 113 12.79 -25.94 -6.59
CA GLN A 113 12.29 -24.87 -5.71
C GLN A 113 12.62 -23.49 -6.29
N LYS A 114 13.85 -23.29 -6.76
CA LYS A 114 14.25 -22.03 -7.39
C LYS A 114 13.46 -21.76 -8.67
N ARG A 115 13.25 -22.78 -9.52
CA ARG A 115 12.44 -22.70 -10.75
C ARG A 115 11.01 -22.27 -10.45
N ILE A 116 10.38 -22.87 -9.44
CA ILE A 116 9.01 -22.56 -9.02
C ILE A 116 8.92 -21.10 -8.54
N LEU A 117 9.85 -20.65 -7.69
CA LEU A 117 9.87 -19.26 -7.21
C LEU A 117 10.03 -18.26 -8.36
N GLU A 118 10.95 -18.53 -9.29
CA GLU A 118 11.14 -17.68 -10.48
C GLU A 118 9.90 -17.66 -11.39
N GLU A 119 9.21 -18.80 -11.53
CA GLU A 119 7.97 -18.93 -12.30
C GLU A 119 6.82 -18.15 -11.66
N GLU A 120 6.68 -18.21 -10.33
CA GLU A 120 5.69 -17.43 -9.57
C GLU A 120 5.93 -15.92 -9.72
N GLU A 121 7.17 -15.46 -9.55
CA GLU A 121 7.53 -14.06 -9.75
C GLU A 121 7.24 -13.60 -11.18
N LEU A 122 7.61 -14.41 -12.18
CA LEU A 122 7.36 -14.10 -13.58
C LEU A 122 5.86 -14.03 -13.87
N SER A 123 5.09 -15.00 -13.37
CA SER A 123 3.64 -15.04 -13.50
C SER A 123 3.00 -13.79 -12.91
N GLN A 124 3.42 -13.38 -11.71
CA GLN A 124 2.94 -12.14 -11.08
C GLN A 124 3.30 -10.90 -11.91
N ARG A 125 4.55 -10.79 -12.41
CA ARG A 125 4.97 -9.66 -13.28
C ARG A 125 4.14 -9.60 -14.56
N ILE A 126 3.88 -10.73 -15.20
CA ILE A 126 3.06 -10.80 -16.42
C ILE A 126 1.61 -10.39 -16.11
N ALA A 127 1.05 -10.86 -14.99
CA ALA A 127 -0.29 -10.48 -14.54
C ALA A 127 -0.40 -8.97 -14.24
N SER A 128 0.56 -8.39 -13.49
CA SER A 128 0.59 -6.95 -13.23
C SER A 128 0.71 -6.13 -14.51
N ARG A 129 1.56 -6.58 -15.45
CA ARG A 129 1.71 -5.93 -16.76
C ARG A 129 0.43 -5.98 -17.58
N SER A 130 -0.26 -7.11 -17.60
CA SER A 130 -1.52 -7.26 -18.35
C SER A 130 -2.62 -6.37 -17.78
N VAL A 131 -2.75 -6.32 -16.44
CA VAL A 131 -3.67 -5.44 -15.73
C VAL A 131 -3.36 -3.98 -16.03
N ALA A 132 -2.09 -3.57 -15.90
CA ALA A 132 -1.68 -2.19 -16.21
C ALA A 132 -1.99 -1.80 -17.66
N LYS A 133 -1.72 -2.69 -18.62
CA LYS A 133 -2.01 -2.46 -20.05
C LYS A 133 -3.51 -2.27 -20.28
N ASN A 134 -4.34 -3.15 -19.74
CA ASN A 134 -5.80 -3.09 -19.88
C ASN A 134 -6.38 -1.84 -19.21
N TYR A 135 -5.86 -1.48 -18.03
CA TYR A 135 -6.29 -0.28 -17.30
C TYR A 135 -5.91 1.00 -18.06
N LEU A 136 -4.65 1.13 -18.50
CA LEU A 136 -4.17 2.29 -19.27
C LEU A 136 -4.90 2.46 -20.60
N ALA A 137 -5.26 1.37 -21.28
CA ALA A 137 -6.03 1.42 -22.51
C ALA A 137 -7.41 2.10 -22.31
N ASN A 138 -8.05 1.88 -21.17
CA ASN A 138 -9.37 2.43 -20.86
C ASN A 138 -9.33 3.80 -20.17
N ILE A 139 -8.23 4.16 -19.48
CA ILE A 139 -8.10 5.48 -18.84
C ILE A 139 -8.13 6.59 -19.87
N GLY A 140 -7.43 6.44 -21.00
CA GLY A 140 -7.32 7.52 -21.98
C GLY A 140 -8.69 7.98 -22.49
N SER A 141 -9.51 7.04 -22.94
CA SER A 141 -10.87 7.34 -23.38
C SER A 141 -11.77 7.82 -22.24
N SER A 142 -11.67 7.21 -21.06
CA SER A 142 -12.49 7.59 -19.89
C SER A 142 -12.18 9.00 -19.39
N VAL A 143 -10.90 9.39 -19.33
CA VAL A 143 -10.47 10.74 -18.91
C VAL A 143 -10.88 11.76 -19.94
N ILE A 144 -10.70 11.50 -21.23
CA ILE A 144 -11.18 12.40 -22.30
C ILE A 144 -12.69 12.59 -22.17
N GLN A 145 -13.47 11.51 -22.06
CA GLN A 145 -14.92 11.59 -21.92
C GLN A 145 -15.34 12.38 -20.68
N LYS A 146 -14.69 12.16 -19.53
CA LYS A 146 -14.97 12.92 -18.30
C LYS A 146 -14.62 14.39 -18.44
N LEU A 147 -13.50 14.73 -19.08
CA LEU A 147 -13.08 16.11 -19.34
C LEU A 147 -13.98 16.82 -20.36
N THR A 148 -14.48 16.09 -21.36
CA THR A 148 -15.48 16.60 -22.31
C THR A 148 -16.80 16.84 -21.61
N GLN A 149 -17.27 15.90 -20.77
CA GLN A 149 -18.50 16.07 -19.98
C GLN A 149 -18.40 17.19 -18.95
N SER A 150 -17.22 17.42 -18.37
CA SER A 150 -16.99 18.54 -17.46
C SER A 150 -16.84 19.89 -18.19
N GLY A 151 -16.96 19.91 -19.52
CA GLY A 151 -16.89 21.13 -20.34
C GLY A 151 -15.49 21.75 -20.38
N HIS A 152 -14.42 20.96 -20.16
CA HIS A 152 -13.05 21.48 -20.21
C HIS A 152 -12.49 21.56 -21.63
N PHE A 153 -13.03 20.74 -22.55
CA PHE A 153 -12.81 20.90 -23.99
C PHE A 153 -13.93 21.79 -24.54
N PHE A 154 -13.59 23.02 -24.89
CA PHE A 154 -14.48 24.00 -25.50
C PHE A 154 -13.97 24.37 -26.89
N ASP A 155 -14.88 24.72 -27.80
CA ASP A 155 -14.49 25.29 -29.08
C ASP A 155 -13.97 26.72 -28.84
N PRO A 156 -12.72 27.03 -29.23
CA PRO A 156 -12.18 28.38 -29.09
C PRO A 156 -13.05 29.44 -29.77
N VAL A 157 -13.76 29.09 -30.86
CA VAL A 157 -14.63 30.02 -31.59
C VAL A 157 -15.90 30.31 -30.80
N GLU A 158 -16.55 29.30 -30.22
CA GLU A 158 -17.75 29.52 -29.40
C GLU A 158 -17.42 30.40 -28.18
N ARG A 159 -16.28 30.16 -27.54
CA ARG A 159 -15.85 30.96 -26.39
C ARG A 159 -15.46 32.38 -26.75
N GLU A 160 -14.82 32.61 -27.89
CA GLU A 160 -14.54 33.95 -28.40
C GLU A 160 -15.84 34.70 -28.72
N VAL A 161 -16.84 34.00 -29.25
CA VAL A 161 -18.17 34.59 -29.48
C VAL A 161 -18.86 34.94 -28.15
N GLU A 162 -18.84 34.06 -27.16
CA GLU A 162 -19.43 34.31 -25.84
C GLU A 162 -18.71 35.42 -25.06
N ASP A 163 -17.37 35.42 -25.03
CA ASP A 163 -16.58 36.33 -24.21
C ASP A 163 -16.36 37.71 -24.89
N GLN A 164 -16.30 37.77 -26.22
CA GLN A 164 -15.99 39.02 -26.95
C GLN A 164 -17.16 39.54 -27.78
N PHE A 165 -17.75 38.69 -28.63
CA PHE A 165 -18.77 39.14 -29.58
C PHE A 165 -20.10 39.47 -28.91
N VAL A 166 -20.59 38.63 -27.98
CA VAL A 166 -21.86 38.88 -27.29
C VAL A 166 -21.80 40.16 -26.45
N PRO A 167 -20.77 40.41 -25.62
CA PRO A 167 -20.66 41.68 -24.90
C PRO A 167 -20.58 42.89 -25.84
N TRP A 168 -19.78 42.80 -26.91
CA TRP A 168 -19.69 43.86 -27.92
C TRP A 168 -21.04 44.12 -28.60
N LEU A 169 -21.78 43.07 -28.98
CA LEU A 169 -23.10 43.20 -29.60
C LEU A 169 -24.10 43.86 -28.65
N ILE A 170 -24.11 43.45 -27.38
CA ILE A 170 -24.97 44.04 -26.35
C ILE A 170 -24.62 45.53 -26.16
N ASP A 171 -23.35 45.88 -26.12
CA ASP A 171 -22.89 47.27 -26.00
C ASP A 171 -23.34 48.13 -27.19
N GLN A 172 -23.18 47.62 -28.42
CA GLN A 172 -23.67 48.30 -29.64
C GLN A 172 -25.20 48.46 -29.67
N VAL A 173 -25.95 47.47 -29.17
CA VAL A 173 -27.41 47.56 -29.04
C VAL A 173 -27.79 48.60 -27.98
N VAL A 174 -27.09 48.64 -26.85
CA VAL A 174 -27.30 49.63 -25.79
C VAL A 174 -27.02 51.04 -26.31
N ASP A 175 -25.90 51.27 -27.00
CA ASP A 175 -25.56 52.55 -27.64
C ASP A 175 -26.64 53.00 -28.62
N ARG A 176 -27.16 52.07 -29.43
CA ARG A 176 -28.23 52.40 -30.39
C ARG A 176 -29.55 52.76 -29.69
N ILE A 177 -29.90 52.06 -28.61
CA ILE A 177 -31.08 52.40 -27.79
C ILE A 177 -30.88 53.75 -27.10
N GLN A 178 -29.69 54.03 -26.57
CA GLN A 178 -29.36 55.32 -25.96
C GLN A 178 -29.44 56.46 -26.97
N ASN A 179 -28.88 56.29 -28.17
CA ASN A 179 -28.99 57.26 -29.26
C ASN A 179 -30.46 57.54 -29.64
N VAL A 180 -31.28 56.49 -29.75
CA VAL A 180 -32.73 56.65 -30.00
C VAL A 180 -33.42 57.37 -28.84
N LYS A 181 -33.05 57.08 -27.59
CA LYS A 181 -33.59 57.74 -26.41
C LYS A 181 -33.19 59.23 -26.37
N CYS A 182 -31.93 59.57 -26.64
CA CYS A 182 -31.45 60.95 -26.74
C CYS A 182 -32.15 61.70 -27.89
N ALA A 183 -32.31 61.07 -29.05
CA ALA A 183 -33.03 61.65 -30.17
C ALA A 183 -34.51 61.93 -29.82
N ARG A 184 -35.18 61.02 -29.10
CA ARG A 184 -36.54 61.24 -28.59
C ARG A 184 -36.61 62.39 -27.60
N LEU A 185 -35.70 62.44 -26.61
CA LEU A 185 -35.63 63.54 -25.64
C LEU A 185 -35.40 64.90 -26.32
N LEU A 186 -34.51 64.96 -27.32
CA LEU A 186 -34.27 66.19 -28.09
C LEU A 186 -35.50 66.61 -28.90
N VAL A 187 -36.21 65.65 -29.51
CA VAL A 187 -37.46 65.93 -30.22
C VAL A 187 -38.55 66.41 -29.25
N ASP A 188 -38.67 65.80 -28.07
CA ASP A 188 -39.60 66.22 -27.03
C ASP A 188 -39.28 67.64 -26.51
N GLU A 189 -37.99 67.98 -26.34
CA GLU A 189 -37.54 69.33 -25.96
C GLU A 189 -37.77 70.35 -27.08
N LEU A 190 -37.56 69.97 -28.35
CA LEU A 190 -37.89 70.79 -29.52
C LEU A 190 -39.39 71.05 -29.61
N LEU A 191 -40.23 70.02 -29.38
CA LEU A 191 -41.68 70.14 -29.36
C LEU A 191 -42.13 71.02 -28.20
N ALA A 192 -41.56 70.86 -26.99
CA ALA A 192 -41.85 71.73 -25.85
C ALA A 192 -41.46 73.20 -26.14
N SER A 193 -40.29 73.43 -26.73
CA SER A 193 -39.83 74.76 -27.14
C SER A 193 -40.71 75.38 -28.23
N ALA A 194 -41.18 74.58 -29.19
CA ALA A 194 -42.10 75.01 -30.24
C ALA A 194 -43.49 75.36 -29.68
N VAL A 195 -43.99 74.58 -28.71
CA VAL A 195 -45.24 74.88 -28.00
C VAL A 195 -45.09 76.16 -27.18
N GLN A 196 -44.00 76.35 -26.44
CA GLN A 196 -43.74 77.59 -25.70
C GLN A 196 -43.63 78.82 -26.62
N LEU A 197 -42.95 78.69 -27.77
CA LEU A 197 -42.91 79.77 -28.76
C LEU A 197 -44.30 80.05 -29.34
N GLY A 198 -45.11 79.00 -29.56
CA GLY A 198 -46.50 79.11 -29.98
C GLY A 198 -47.37 79.81 -28.94
N GLU A 199 -47.23 79.47 -27.65
CA GLU A 199 -47.91 80.13 -26.54
C GLU A 199 -47.48 81.59 -26.43
N GLN A 200 -46.19 81.90 -26.50
CA GLN A 200 -45.69 83.29 -26.47
C GLN A 200 -46.19 84.11 -27.67
N GLN A 201 -46.26 83.52 -28.87
CA GLN A 201 -46.84 84.19 -30.03
C GLN A 201 -48.35 84.37 -29.91
N TYR A 202 -49.05 83.39 -29.32
CA TYR A 202 -50.48 83.48 -29.06
C TYR A 202 -50.78 84.54 -27.99
N GLU A 203 -50.03 84.58 -26.89
CA GLU A 203 -50.11 85.61 -25.85
C GLU A 203 -49.75 87.00 -26.39
N ALA A 204 -48.72 87.11 -27.24
CA ALA A 204 -48.38 88.36 -27.92
C ALA A 204 -49.47 88.81 -28.90
N ALA A 205 -50.10 87.88 -29.63
CA ALA A 205 -51.21 88.15 -30.51
C ALA A 205 -52.49 88.51 -29.74
N GLU A 206 -52.77 87.87 -28.60
CA GLU A 206 -53.87 88.24 -27.71
C GLU A 206 -53.63 89.60 -27.07
N ALA A 207 -52.41 89.92 -26.63
CA ALA A 207 -52.06 91.25 -26.13
C ALA A 207 -52.24 92.33 -27.20
N LEU A 208 -51.85 92.04 -28.45
CA LEU A 208 -52.08 92.93 -29.59
C LEU A 208 -53.57 93.10 -29.89
N ARG A 209 -54.36 92.02 -29.88
CA ARG A 209 -55.82 92.06 -30.07
C ARG A 209 -56.53 92.81 -28.95
N GLN A 210 -56.12 92.62 -27.69
CA GLN A 210 -56.68 93.34 -26.55
C GLN A 210 -56.31 94.83 -26.59
N GLU A 211 -55.11 95.17 -27.07
CA GLU A 211 -54.72 96.56 -27.28
C GLU A 211 -55.49 97.19 -28.45
N GLU A 212 -55.67 96.48 -29.57
CA GLU A 212 -56.51 96.91 -30.69
C GLU A 212 -57.98 97.08 -30.28
N GLU A 213 -58.54 96.18 -29.46
CA GLU A 213 -59.90 96.31 -28.92
C GLU A 213 -60.04 97.48 -27.93
N LYS A 214 -59.04 97.73 -27.08
CA LYS A 214 -58.99 98.93 -26.22
C LYS A 214 -58.92 100.21 -27.04
N GLN A 215 -58.05 100.27 -28.05
CA GLN A 215 -57.93 101.40 -28.97
C GLN A 215 -59.25 101.62 -29.75
N ARG A 216 -59.93 100.53 -30.13
CA ARG A 216 -61.23 100.59 -30.81
C ARG A 216 -62.34 101.09 -29.88
N ARG A 217 -62.35 100.68 -28.60
CA ARG A 217 -63.25 101.23 -27.57
C ARG A 217 -63.01 102.72 -27.35
N LEU A 218 -61.75 103.14 -27.21
CA LEU A 218 -61.40 104.55 -27.04
C LEU A 218 -61.78 105.40 -28.26
N ARG A 219 -61.64 104.86 -29.49
CA ARG A 219 -62.12 105.52 -30.71
C ARG A 219 -63.64 105.68 -30.75
N ILE A 220 -64.38 104.64 -30.36
CA ILE A 220 -65.86 104.69 -30.32
C ILE A 220 -66.32 105.67 -29.24
N GLU A 221 -65.71 105.67 -28.04
CA GLU A 221 -66.01 106.67 -27.00
C GLU A 221 -65.68 108.10 -27.44
N ALA A 222 -64.60 108.30 -28.20
CA ALA A 222 -64.25 109.60 -28.78
C ALA A 222 -65.25 110.06 -29.87
N GLU A 223 -65.69 109.15 -30.75
CA GLU A 223 -66.74 109.44 -31.75
C GLU A 223 -68.10 109.72 -31.10
N GLU A 224 -68.46 109.00 -30.03
CA GLU A 224 -69.69 109.24 -29.27
C GLU A 224 -69.64 110.58 -28.53
N ALA A 225 -68.49 110.95 -27.93
CA ALA A 225 -68.30 112.26 -27.30
C ALA A 225 -68.38 113.41 -28.33
N GLU A 226 -67.86 113.22 -29.54
CA GLU A 226 -67.97 114.21 -30.61
C GLU A 226 -69.41 114.35 -31.13
N ARG A 227 -70.15 113.24 -31.26
CA ARG A 227 -71.59 113.27 -31.60
C ARG A 227 -72.40 114.00 -30.54
N LEU A 228 -72.11 113.79 -29.26
CA LEU A 228 -72.83 114.45 -28.16
C LEU A 228 -72.55 115.97 -28.10
N ARG A 229 -71.34 116.41 -28.48
CA ARG A 229 -71.03 117.85 -28.66
C ARG A 229 -71.84 118.47 -29.79
N LYS A 230 -71.92 117.81 -30.95
CA LYS A 230 -72.69 118.31 -32.11
C LYS A 230 -74.19 118.40 -31.84
N ILE A 231 -74.73 117.51 -30.98
CA ILE A 231 -76.14 117.59 -30.56
C ILE A 231 -76.39 118.79 -29.63
N ARG A 232 -75.48 119.09 -28.70
CA ARG A 232 -75.60 120.29 -27.84
C ARG A 232 -75.47 121.60 -28.61
N GLU A 233 -74.56 121.67 -29.57
CA GLU A 233 -74.40 122.86 -30.43
C GLU A 233 -75.65 123.08 -31.32
N ALA A 234 -76.30 122.00 -31.79
CA ALA A 234 -77.55 122.10 -32.55
C ALA A 234 -78.77 122.52 -31.71
N GLU A 235 -78.83 122.14 -30.43
CA GLU A 235 -79.88 122.60 -29.50
C GLU A 235 -79.76 124.10 -29.16
N GLU A 236 -78.54 124.62 -29.00
CA GLU A 236 -78.31 126.04 -28.75
C GLU A 236 -78.62 126.91 -30.01
N GLU A 237 -78.36 126.39 -31.22
CA GLU A 237 -78.66 127.10 -32.47
C GLU A 237 -80.17 127.12 -32.81
N ALA A 238 -80.93 126.09 -32.40
CA ALA A 238 -82.38 126.03 -32.56
C ALA A 238 -83.14 126.98 -31.62
N ALA A 239 -82.61 127.23 -30.41
CA ALA A 239 -83.22 128.16 -29.46
C ALA A 239 -83.10 129.64 -29.90
N ARG A 240 -82.06 129.99 -30.68
CA ARG A 240 -81.84 131.36 -31.16
C ARG A 240 -82.73 131.74 -32.35
N LYS A 241 -83.13 130.76 -33.18
CA LYS A 241 -84.06 130.98 -34.32
C LYS A 241 -85.53 131.11 -33.90
N ALA A 242 -85.94 130.52 -32.77
CA ALA A 242 -87.32 130.65 -32.28
C ALA A 242 -87.63 132.02 -31.65
N GLN A 243 -86.60 132.82 -31.30
CA GLN A 243 -86.79 134.19 -30.79
C GLN A 243 -86.84 135.24 -31.92
N GLU A 244 -86.27 134.95 -33.09
CA GLU A 244 -86.29 135.87 -34.25
C GLU A 244 -87.59 135.75 -35.10
N GLU A 245 -88.36 134.67 -35.00
CA GLU A 245 -89.64 134.51 -35.75
C GLU A 245 -90.88 135.07 -35.04
N GLN A 246 -90.78 135.53 -33.78
CA GLN A 246 -91.90 136.17 -33.06
C GLN A 246 -91.88 137.71 -33.09
N GLU A 247 -90.78 138.34 -33.49
CA GLU A 247 -90.70 139.81 -33.67
C GLU A 247 -91.02 140.29 -35.10
N ASP A 248 -91.14 139.38 -36.09
CA ASP A 248 -91.42 139.70 -37.50
C ASP A 248 -92.91 139.59 -37.93
N ALA A 249 -93.86 139.42 -36.99
CA ALA A 249 -95.31 139.42 -37.29
C ALA A 249 -96.11 140.58 -36.65
N GLU A 250 -95.46 141.45 -35.86
CA GLU A 250 -96.09 142.65 -35.27
C GLU A 250 -95.87 143.94 -36.09
N ASN A 251 -95.36 143.87 -37.33
CA ASN A 251 -95.11 145.06 -38.15
C ASN A 251 -95.35 144.90 -39.68
N ALA A 252 -96.52 144.35 -40.04
CA ALA A 252 -97.08 144.46 -41.40
C ALA A 252 -98.63 144.50 -41.36
N GLU A 253 -99.20 145.51 -40.69
CA GLU A 253 -100.54 146.01 -40.97
C GLU A 253 -100.49 147.08 -42.09
N ASN A 254 -101.38 146.95 -43.08
CA ASN A 254 -101.90 147.95 -44.04
C ASN A 254 -101.12 148.31 -45.34
N ASP A 255 -101.60 147.78 -46.47
CA ASP A 255 -102.25 148.51 -47.60
C ASP A 255 -102.75 147.47 -48.65
N GLU A 256 -104.05 147.15 -48.71
CA GLU A 256 -105.06 147.65 -49.69
C GLU A 256 -104.65 147.45 -51.18
N THR A 257 -105.42 146.94 -52.15
CA THR A 257 -106.85 146.69 -52.38
C THR A 257 -107.00 146.03 -53.79
N ASN A 258 -108.18 145.43 -54.09
CA ASN A 258 -108.79 145.20 -55.43
C ASN A 258 -108.21 144.14 -56.41
N ASP A 259 -108.98 143.40 -57.23
CA ASP A 259 -110.42 143.07 -57.30
C ASP A 259 -110.64 142.01 -58.42
N SER A 260 -111.70 141.21 -58.28
CA SER A 260 -112.54 140.57 -59.32
C SER A 260 -112.07 139.33 -60.11
N ALA A 261 -112.49 138.14 -59.63
CA ALA A 261 -113.10 137.03 -60.41
C ALA A 261 -113.64 135.92 -59.49
#